data_AF-A0A815JYG9-F1
#
_entry.id   AF-A0A815JYG9-F1
#
_cell.length_a   1.000
_cell.length_b   1.000
_cell.length_c   1.000
_cell.angle_alpha   90.00
_cell.angle_beta   90.00
_cell.angle_gamma   90.00
#
_symmetry.space_group_name_H-M   'P 1'
#
loop_
_entity.id
_entity.type
_entity.pdbx_description
1 polymer ?
#
loop_
_entity_poly.entity_id
_entity_poly.type
_entity_poly.pdbx_seq_one_letter_code
_entity_poly.pdbx_strand_id
1 'polypeptide(L)' 'MRWPKGSKAGNVIIGGQGIGGGIAQLDYPEDVAFDPQGN' A
#
# COMPACT_ATOMS: atom_id res chain seq x y z
N MET A 1 -0.44 1.98 1.51
CA MET A 1 -1.08 2.93 0.56
C MET A 1 -0.83 4.35 1.09
N ARG A 2 -0.78 5.40 0.28
CA ARG A 2 -0.64 6.77 0.80
C ARG A 2 -1.90 7.57 0.54
N TRP A 3 -2.52 8.05 1.62
CA TRP A 3 -3.66 8.95 1.58
C TRP A 3 -3.33 10.26 2.32
N PRO A 4 -2.77 11.26 1.63
CA PRO A 4 -2.58 12.57 2.22
C PRO A 4 -3.92 13.14 2.72
N LYS A 5 -3.93 13.83 3.86
CA LYS A 5 -5.15 14.41 4.45
C LYS A 5 -5.93 15.23 3.41
N GLY A 6 -7.22 14.93 3.26
CA GLY A 6 -8.11 15.60 2.29
C GLY A 6 -8.08 15.03 0.87
N SER A 7 -7.31 13.97 0.62
CA SER A 7 -7.29 13.28 -0.68
C SER A 7 -8.60 12.50 -0.90
N LYS A 8 -9.09 12.53 -2.15
CA LYS A 8 -10.27 11.75 -2.59
C LYS A 8 -9.91 10.39 -3.19
N ALA A 9 -8.63 10.20 -3.50
CA ALA A 9 -8.05 8.96 -3.99
C ALA A 9 -6.68 8.76 -3.33
N GLY A 10 -6.29 7.51 -3.11
CA GLY A 10 -5.00 7.14 -2.56
C GLY A 10 -4.06 6.61 -3.61
N ASN A 11 -2.77 6.73 -3.34
CA ASN A 11 -1.74 6.16 -4.20
C ASN A 11 -1.23 4.84 -3.61
N VAL A 12 -1.27 3.80 -4.42
CA VAL A 12 -0.55 2.56 -4.13
C VAL A 12 0.94 2.79 -4.39
N ILE A 13 1.78 2.57 -3.38
CA ILE A 13 3.23 2.85 -3.44
C ILE A 13 4.08 1.57 -3.49
N ILE A 14 3.46 0.40 -3.25
CA ILE A 14 4.12 -0.91 -3.21
C ILE A 14 3.25 -1.94 -3.93
N GLY A 15 3.85 -3.03 -4.42
CA GLY A 15 3.16 -4.15 -5.07
C GLY A 15 2.98 -4.03 -6.59
N GLY A 16 3.40 -2.91 -7.20
CA GLY A 16 3.27 -2.68 -8.64
C GLY A 16 4.46 -3.17 -9.49
N GLN A 17 5.54 -3.68 -8.86
CA GLN A 17 6.78 -4.08 -9.55
C GLN A 17 7.02 -5.60 -9.55
N GLY A 18 5.94 -6.37 -9.52
CA GLY A 18 6.00 -7.83 -9.47
C GLY A 18 6.43 -8.37 -8.11
N ILE A 19 6.60 -9.70 -8.08
CA ILE A 19 6.94 -10.47 -6.89
C ILE A 19 8.40 -10.24 -6.48
N GLY A 20 8.64 -10.03 -5.18
CA GLY A 20 10.00 -9.94 -4.64
C GLY A 20 10.11 -9.21 -3.29
N GLY A 21 11.33 -9.12 -2.76
CA GLY A 21 11.65 -8.51 -1.47
C GLY A 21 12.11 -7.04 -1.55
N GLY A 22 12.00 -6.40 -2.71
CA GLY A 22 12.31 -4.98 -2.87
C GLY A 22 11.26 -4.08 -2.19
N ILE A 23 11.62 -2.82 -1.93
CA ILE A 23 10.77 -1.87 -1.17
C ILE A 23 9.39 -1.62 -1.79
N ALA A 24 9.24 -1.91 -3.10
CA ALA A 24 8.03 -1.70 -3.88
C ALA A 24 7.42 -3.01 -4.40
N GLN A 25 7.90 -4.16 -3.94
CA GLN A 25 7.45 -5.49 -4.35
C GLN A 25 6.68 -6.16 -3.22
N LEU A 26 5.81 -7.12 -3.59
CA LEU A 26 5.06 -7.95 -2.66
C LEU A 26 5.16 -9.39 -3.17
N ASP A 27 5.48 -10.35 -2.31
CA ASP A 27 5.63 -11.76 -2.70
C ASP A 27 4.30 -12.52 -2.60
N TYR A 28 3.76 -12.62 -1.38
CA TYR A 28 2.45 -13.23 -1.11
C TYR A 28 1.67 -12.43 -0.06
N PRO A 29 1.13 -11.25 -0.41
CA PRO A 29 0.28 -10.50 0.50
C PRO A 29 -1.12 -11.15 0.53
N GLU A 30 -1.59 -11.53 1.72
CA GLU A 30 -2.92 -12.13 1.89
C GLU A 30 -3.98 -11.10 2.29
N ASP A 31 -3.59 -10.03 3.00
CA ASP A 31 -4.50 -9.01 3.49
C ASP A 31 -3.81 -7.65 3.66
N VAL A 32 -4.62 -6.60 3.78
CA VAL A 32 -4.18 -5.23 4.09
C VAL A 32 -5.05 -4.69 5.22
N ALA A 33 -4.43 -4.30 6.33
CA ALA A 33 -5.10 -3.68 7.47
C ALA A 33 -4.70 -2.21 7.59
N PHE A 34 -5.66 -1.38 8.00
CA PHE A 34 -5.46 0.03 8.29
C PHE A 34 -5.70 0.28 9.78
N ASP A 35 -5.02 1.27 10.34
CA ASP A 35 -5.31 1.75 11.69
C ASP A 35 -6.67 2.50 11.74
N PRO A 36 -7.21 2.83 12.93
CA PRO A 36 -8.46 3.59 13.02
C PRO A 36 -8.41 5.01 12.42
N GLN A 37 -7.20 5.50 12.10
CA GLN A 37 -6.98 6.77 11.41
C GLN A 37 -6.92 6.60 9.88
N GLY A 38 -6.98 5.36 9.37
CA GLY A 38 -6.97 5.03 7.95
C GLY A 38 -5.59 5.13 7.30
N ASN A 39 -4.50 5.01 8.07
CA ASN A 39 -3.13 4.98 7.54
C ASN A 39 -2.72 3.60 7.03
#